data_AF-A0A4R9WVN9-F1
#
_entry.id   AF-A0A4R9WVN9-F1
#
_cell.length_a   1.000
_cell.length_b   1.000
_cell.length_c   1.000
_cell.angle_alpha   90.00
_cell.angle_beta   90.00
_cell.angle_gamma   90.00
#
_symmetry.space_group_name_H-M   'P 1'
#
loop_
_entity.id
_entity.type
_entity.pdbx_description
1 polymer ?
#
loop_
_entity_poly.entity_id
_entity_poly.type
_entity_poly.pdbx_seq_one_letter_code
_entity_poly.pdbx_strand_id
1 'polypeptide(L)'
;APDGAWATFVNNYFSFAINPEVTKNEPRTFADLLHPDYSGKIAYSNPATAGDGMAVIILTSSLMGEDKAFDYLKKLEQSARFHTKGTGYLDVLLSRNEIAFANGDLQMDLDDAANGGLSLKP
;
A
#
# COMPACT_ATOMS: atom_id res chain seq x y z
N ALA A 1 17.43 -16.46 13.99
CA ALA A 1 18.76 -16.64 13.39
C ALA A 1 19.40 -17.95 13.85
N PRO A 2 20.33 -18.51 13.05
CA PRO A 2 21.06 -19.74 13.40
C PRO A 2 21.80 -19.71 14.74
N ASP A 3 22.09 -18.51 15.27
CA ASP A 3 22.75 -18.25 16.56
C ASP A 3 21.78 -18.07 17.74
N GLY A 4 20.47 -18.17 17.51
CA GLY A 4 19.44 -17.98 18.54
C GLY A 4 19.20 -16.52 18.97
N ALA A 5 19.80 -15.52 18.31
CA ALA A 5 19.66 -14.12 18.71
C ALA A 5 18.23 -13.56 18.51
N TRP A 6 17.48 -14.12 17.58
CA TRP A 6 16.09 -13.75 17.30
C TRP A 6 15.32 -14.92 16.69
N ALA A 7 13.99 -14.91 16.82
CA ALA A 7 13.08 -15.84 16.16
C ALA A 7 11.85 -15.08 15.65
N THR A 8 11.33 -15.49 14.50
CA THR A 8 10.06 -14.96 14.00
C THR A 8 8.94 -15.52 14.86
N PHE A 9 8.17 -14.64 15.50
CA PHE A 9 7.00 -15.06 16.29
C PHE A 9 5.77 -15.28 15.40
N VAL A 10 5.52 -14.36 14.45
CA VAL A 10 4.43 -14.43 13.48
C VAL A 10 4.93 -13.93 12.13
N ASN A 11 4.56 -14.61 11.05
CA ASN A 11 4.77 -14.11 9.69
C ASN A 11 3.65 -13.14 9.31
N ASN A 12 4.01 -12.09 8.60
CA ASN A 12 3.06 -11.16 7.98
C ASN A 12 3.52 -10.86 6.55
N TYR A 13 2.62 -10.32 5.72
CA TYR A 13 2.86 -10.10 4.31
C TYR A 13 2.37 -8.72 3.90
N PHE A 14 3.19 -8.03 3.12
CA PHE A 14 2.79 -6.80 2.45
C PHE A 14 1.61 -7.05 1.51
N SER A 15 0.67 -6.11 1.49
CA SER A 15 -0.49 -6.11 0.61
C SER A 15 -0.73 -4.71 0.03
N PHE A 16 -1.61 -4.67 -0.96
CA PHE A 16 -2.26 -3.44 -1.36
C PHE A 16 -3.77 -3.62 -1.19
N ALA A 17 -4.42 -2.63 -0.59
CA ALA A 17 -5.86 -2.59 -0.44
C ALA A 17 -6.47 -1.72 -1.55
N ILE A 18 -7.55 -2.23 -2.14
CA ILE A 18 -8.29 -1.58 -3.23
C ILE A 18 -9.71 -1.31 -2.74
N ASN A 19 -10.20 -0.09 -2.94
CA ASN A 19 -11.61 0.20 -2.75
C ASN A 19 -12.40 -0.12 -4.04
N PRO A 20 -13.27 -1.14 -4.04
CA PRO A 20 -14.02 -1.54 -5.22
C PRO A 20 -15.14 -0.56 -5.61
N GLU A 21 -15.62 0.29 -4.70
CA GLU A 21 -16.67 1.28 -5.00
C GLU A 21 -16.15 2.44 -5.86
N VAL A 22 -14.86 2.79 -5.68
CA VAL A 22 -14.20 3.89 -6.40
C VAL A 22 -13.44 3.38 -7.64
N THR A 23 -13.04 2.11 -7.63
CA THR A 23 -12.19 1.50 -8.65
C THR A 23 -13.04 0.89 -9.78
N LYS A 24 -13.18 1.60 -10.90
CA LYS A 24 -13.94 1.12 -12.07
C LYS A 24 -13.20 0.03 -12.85
N ASN A 25 -11.90 0.21 -13.02
CA ASN A 25 -11.00 -0.75 -13.64
C ASN A 25 -10.00 -1.16 -12.57
N GLU A 26 -9.85 -2.44 -12.30
CA GLU A 26 -8.89 -2.92 -11.30
C GLU A 26 -7.47 -2.90 -11.90
N PRO A 27 -6.48 -2.23 -11.28
CA PRO A 27 -5.12 -2.24 -11.77
C PRO A 27 -4.53 -3.66 -11.64
N ARG A 28 -3.88 -4.15 -12.70
CA ARG A 28 -3.26 -5.48 -12.74
C ARG A 28 -1.73 -5.41 -12.64
N THR A 29 -1.17 -4.23 -12.91
CA THR A 29 0.26 -3.96 -12.90
C THR A 29 0.55 -2.65 -12.18
N PHE A 30 1.79 -2.48 -11.72
CA PHE A 30 2.25 -1.20 -11.19
C PHE A 30 2.12 -0.05 -12.21
N ALA A 31 2.28 -0.34 -13.50
CA ALA A 31 2.13 0.66 -14.55
C ALA A 31 0.69 1.19 -14.64
N ASP A 32 -0.32 0.35 -14.36
CA ASP A 32 -1.72 0.77 -14.37
C ASP A 32 -2.00 1.84 -13.32
N LEU A 33 -1.30 1.82 -12.18
CA LEU A 33 -1.40 2.85 -11.14
C LEU A 33 -0.92 4.24 -11.61
N LEU A 34 -0.18 4.32 -12.71
CA LEU A 34 0.21 5.61 -13.31
C LEU A 34 -0.87 6.18 -14.24
N HIS A 35 -1.96 5.45 -14.49
CA HIS A 35 -3.03 5.92 -15.36
C HIS A 35 -3.71 7.16 -14.75
N PRO A 36 -4.07 8.20 -15.56
CA PRO A 36 -4.67 9.43 -15.07
C PRO A 36 -5.95 9.23 -14.25
N ASP A 37 -6.70 8.15 -14.49
CA ASP A 37 -7.93 7.82 -13.75
C ASP A 37 -7.69 7.59 -12.23
N TYR A 38 -6.46 7.27 -11.83
CA TYR A 38 -6.06 7.09 -10.43
C TYR A 38 -5.33 8.30 -9.83
N SER A 39 -5.10 9.36 -10.60
CA SER A 39 -4.47 10.58 -10.10
C SER A 39 -5.26 11.15 -8.92
N GLY A 40 -4.58 11.38 -7.79
CA GLY A 40 -5.18 11.83 -6.54
C GLY A 40 -5.99 10.77 -5.79
N LYS A 41 -5.99 9.51 -6.23
CA LYS A 41 -6.71 8.39 -5.60
C LYS A 41 -5.78 7.31 -5.06
N ILE A 42 -4.47 7.49 -5.17
CA ILE A 42 -3.48 6.59 -4.59
C ILE A 42 -2.87 7.28 -3.37
N ALA A 43 -2.72 6.56 -2.27
CA ALA A 43 -1.94 7.04 -1.13
C ALA A 43 -1.18 5.87 -0.52
N TYR A 44 0.04 6.12 -0.06
CA TYR A 44 0.80 5.11 0.68
C TYR A 44 1.55 5.75 1.84
N SER A 45 1.80 4.99 2.90
CA SER A 45 2.38 5.50 4.13
C SER A 45 3.83 5.95 3.91
N ASN A 46 4.27 6.94 4.70
CA ASN A 46 5.58 7.54 4.55
C ASN A 46 6.68 6.49 4.84
N PRO A 47 7.56 6.18 3.88
CA PRO A 47 8.58 5.15 4.02
C PRO A 47 9.60 5.43 5.14
N ALA A 48 9.76 6.68 5.56
CA ALA A 48 10.64 7.05 6.67
C ALA A 48 10.03 6.79 8.05
N THR A 49 8.71 6.62 8.17
CA THR A 49 8.01 6.47 9.45
C THR A 49 7.16 5.22 9.57
N ALA A 50 6.84 4.54 8.46
CA ALA A 50 6.01 3.36 8.40
C ALA A 50 6.70 2.20 7.66
N GLY A 51 6.66 1.01 8.26
CA GLY A 51 7.24 -0.22 7.70
C GLY A 51 6.68 -0.56 6.33
N ASP A 52 5.35 -0.51 6.15
CA ASP A 52 4.72 -0.84 4.88
C ASP A 52 5.00 0.21 3.81
N GLY A 53 5.23 1.47 4.22
CA GLY A 53 5.69 2.53 3.32
C GLY A 53 7.06 2.19 2.74
N MET A 54 7.98 1.72 3.60
CA MET A 54 9.29 1.22 3.14
C MET A 54 9.13 -0.05 2.29
N ALA A 55 8.17 -0.91 2.62
CA ALA A 55 7.89 -2.12 1.84
C ALA A 55 7.47 -1.81 0.39
N VAL A 56 6.79 -0.69 0.12
CA VAL A 56 6.54 -0.22 -1.26
C VAL A 56 7.84 -0.02 -2.03
N ILE A 57 8.84 0.64 -1.42
CA ILE A 57 10.15 0.87 -2.05
C ILE A 57 10.88 -0.46 -2.26
N ILE A 58 10.91 -1.32 -1.24
CA ILE A 58 11.58 -2.63 -1.31
C ILE A 58 10.95 -3.49 -2.41
N LEU A 59 9.62 -3.55 -2.47
CA LEU A 59 8.90 -4.36 -3.44
C LEU A 59 9.14 -3.87 -4.86
N THR A 60 8.95 -2.56 -5.11
CA THR A 60 9.17 -1.99 -6.44
C THR A 60 10.62 -2.16 -6.90
N SER A 61 11.59 -1.95 -6.01
CA SER A 61 13.02 -2.16 -6.29
C SER A 61 13.33 -3.62 -6.60
N SER A 62 12.73 -4.56 -5.85
CA SER A 62 12.92 -6.00 -6.08
C SER A 62 12.34 -6.46 -7.42
N LEU A 63 11.22 -5.86 -7.85
CA LEU A 63 10.54 -6.23 -9.10
C LEU A 63 11.15 -5.57 -10.34
N MET A 64 11.62 -4.33 -10.21
CA MET A 64 12.01 -3.50 -11.37
C MET A 64 13.52 -3.24 -11.47
N GLY A 65 14.27 -3.44 -10.38
CA GLY A 65 15.61 -2.89 -10.17
C GLY A 65 15.54 -1.45 -9.64
N GLU A 66 16.55 -1.03 -8.87
CA GLU A 66 16.54 0.21 -8.09
C GLU A 66 16.30 1.48 -8.94
N ASP A 67 17.09 1.72 -9.98
CA ASP A 67 16.95 2.91 -10.83
C ASP A 67 15.54 3.03 -11.44
N LYS A 68 15.02 1.92 -11.98
CA LYS A 68 13.68 1.87 -12.59
C LYS A 68 12.57 2.03 -11.54
N ALA A 69 12.77 1.51 -10.34
CA ALA A 69 11.83 1.66 -9.25
C ALA A 69 11.75 3.13 -8.81
N PHE A 70 12.88 3.82 -8.65
CA PHE A 70 12.86 5.25 -8.32
C PHE A 70 12.28 6.11 -9.45
N ASP A 71 12.53 5.78 -10.72
CA ASP A 71 11.85 6.43 -11.86
C ASP A 71 10.34 6.20 -11.83
N TYR A 72 9.89 5.00 -11.48
CA TYR A 72 8.49 4.65 -11.32
C TYR A 72 7.86 5.42 -10.14
N LEU A 73 8.47 5.38 -8.96
CA LEU A 73 8.00 6.05 -7.75
C LEU A 73 7.92 7.56 -7.96
N LYS A 74 8.88 8.16 -8.66
CA LYS A 74 8.83 9.58 -9.03
C LYS A 74 7.61 9.93 -9.89
N LYS A 75 7.18 9.04 -10.79
CA LYS A 75 5.95 9.22 -11.59
C LYS A 75 4.72 8.99 -10.74
N LEU A 76 4.72 7.94 -9.93
CA LEU A 76 3.62 7.63 -9.01
C LEU A 76 3.35 8.81 -8.07
N GLU A 77 4.40 9.48 -7.61
CA GLU A 77 4.30 10.59 -6.65
C GLU A 77 3.65 11.84 -7.21
N GLN A 78 3.66 12.01 -8.52
CA GLN A 78 2.89 13.09 -9.16
C GLN A 78 1.38 12.86 -9.05
N SER A 79 0.98 11.60 -8.87
CA SER A 79 -0.41 11.14 -8.75
C SER A 79 -0.80 10.79 -7.31
N ALA A 80 0.16 10.64 -6.40
CA ALA A 80 -0.11 10.31 -5.01
C ALA A 80 -0.82 11.47 -4.31
N ARG A 81 -1.86 11.16 -3.53
CA ARG A 81 -2.68 12.15 -2.84
C ARG A 81 -1.90 12.78 -1.67
N PHE A 82 -1.31 11.94 -0.83
CA PHE A 82 -0.42 12.30 0.29
C PHE A 82 0.16 11.03 0.93
N HIS A 83 1.07 11.21 1.90
CA HIS A 83 1.61 10.12 2.73
C HIS A 83 1.17 10.26 4.19
N THR A 84 0.71 9.16 4.76
CA THR A 84 0.33 9.07 6.17
C THR A 84 1.55 8.71 7.01
N LYS A 85 1.55 9.08 8.31
CA LYS A 85 2.63 8.67 9.23
C LYS A 85 2.61 7.17 9.53
N GLY A 86 1.44 6.55 9.49
CA GLY A 86 1.24 5.12 9.72
C GLY A 86 0.23 4.54 8.72
N THR A 87 0.38 3.26 8.44
CA THR A 87 -0.36 2.57 7.37
C THR A 87 -1.86 2.48 7.64
N GLY A 88 -2.29 2.13 8.86
CA GLY A 88 -3.70 1.86 9.15
C GLY A 88 -4.67 3.04 9.02
N TYR A 89 -4.17 4.28 8.95
CA TYR A 89 -5.03 5.40 8.60
C TYR A 89 -5.48 5.37 7.13
N LEU A 90 -4.77 4.64 6.26
CA LEU A 90 -5.12 4.49 4.86
C LEU A 90 -6.40 3.67 4.68
N ASP A 91 -6.66 2.68 5.53
CA ASP A 91 -7.89 1.90 5.49
C ASP A 91 -9.13 2.75 5.83
N VAL A 92 -8.97 3.71 6.76
CA VAL A 92 -9.98 4.73 7.05
C VAL A 92 -10.26 5.61 5.82
N LEU A 93 -9.25 5.93 5.02
CA LEU A 93 -9.41 6.75 3.83
C LEU A 93 -10.02 5.98 2.66
N LEU A 94 -9.61 4.71 2.50
CA LEU A 94 -10.21 3.79 1.53
C LEU A 94 -11.70 3.64 1.85
N SER A 95 -12.08 3.34 3.09
CA SER A 95 -13.48 3.10 3.48
C SER A 95 -14.39 4.32 3.39
N ARG A 96 -13.81 5.54 3.42
CA ARG A 96 -14.52 6.81 3.21
C ARG A 96 -14.61 7.22 1.74
N ASN A 97 -14.19 6.35 0.82
CA ASN A 97 -14.14 6.63 -0.61
C ASN A 97 -13.24 7.84 -0.97
N GLU A 98 -12.28 8.18 -0.11
CA GLU A 98 -11.36 9.29 -0.34
C GLU A 98 -10.19 8.88 -1.24
N ILE A 99 -9.77 7.62 -1.17
CA ILE A 99 -8.77 7.02 -2.05
C ILE A 99 -9.28 5.70 -2.60
N ALA A 100 -8.68 5.26 -3.70
CA ALA A 100 -8.99 4.01 -4.38
C ALA A 100 -7.97 2.90 -4.08
N PHE A 101 -6.72 3.26 -3.78
CA PHE A 101 -5.62 2.31 -3.64
C PHE A 101 -4.66 2.75 -2.54
N ALA A 102 -4.27 1.82 -1.66
CA ALA A 102 -3.26 2.05 -0.64
C ALA A 102 -2.40 0.83 -0.32
N ASN A 103 -1.21 1.06 0.24
CA ASN A 103 -0.40 -0.03 0.80
C ASN A 103 -0.96 -0.47 2.16
N GLY A 104 -0.72 -1.73 2.48
CA GLY A 104 -1.16 -2.39 3.71
C GLY A 104 -0.29 -3.59 4.05
N ASP A 105 -0.73 -4.32 5.04
CA ASP A 105 -0.24 -5.65 5.32
C ASP A 105 -1.41 -6.57 5.68
N LEU A 106 -1.23 -7.87 5.47
CA LEU A 106 -2.29 -8.86 5.58
C LEU A 106 -2.92 -8.88 6.97
N GLN A 107 -2.14 -8.67 8.04
CA GLN A 107 -2.68 -8.66 9.39
C GLN A 107 -3.64 -7.47 9.57
N MET A 108 -3.22 -6.29 9.15
CA MET A 108 -4.01 -5.06 9.27
C MET A 108 -5.29 -5.14 8.43
N ASP A 109 -5.16 -5.53 7.16
CA ASP A 109 -6.30 -5.59 6.24
C ASP A 109 -7.35 -6.61 6.72
N LEU A 110 -6.91 -7.75 7.31
CA LEU A 110 -7.82 -8.75 7.88
C LEU A 110 -8.48 -8.29 9.18
N ASP A 111 -7.75 -7.57 10.05
CA ASP A 111 -8.31 -7.03 11.29
C ASP A 111 -9.38 -5.98 10.99
N ASP A 112 -9.11 -5.09 10.03
CA ASP A 112 -10.08 -4.08 9.60
C ASP A 112 -11.32 -4.70 8.95
N ALA A 113 -11.15 -5.77 8.15
CA ALA A 113 -12.26 -6.53 7.58
C ALA A 113 -13.14 -7.21 8.64
N ALA A 114 -12.53 -7.69 9.73
CA ALA A 114 -13.23 -8.41 10.79
C ALA A 114 -13.84 -7.48 11.85
N ASN A 115 -13.13 -6.41 12.21
CA ASN A 115 -13.37 -5.61 13.41
C ASN A 115 -13.47 -4.09 13.14
N GLY A 116 -12.95 -3.60 12.00
CA GLY A 116 -12.79 -2.17 11.74
C GLY A 116 -14.09 -1.40 11.53
N GLY A 117 -15.21 -2.08 11.29
CA GLY A 117 -16.48 -1.44 10.92
C GLY A 117 -16.40 -0.69 9.58
N LEU A 118 -15.32 -0.93 8.83
CA LEU A 118 -15.01 -0.34 7.54
C LEU A 118 -15.31 -1.35 6.44
N SER A 119 -16.01 -0.92 5.39
CA SER A 119 -16.69 -1.78 4.40
C SER A 119 -15.77 -2.57 3.45
N LEU A 120 -14.46 -2.51 3.64
CA LEU A 120 -13.49 -3.07 2.69
C LEU A 120 -13.34 -4.56 2.94
N LYS A 121 -13.62 -5.35 1.90
CA LYS A 121 -13.35 -6.78 1.91
C LYS A 121 -11.97 -7.00 1.28
N PRO A 122 -11.02 -7.64 1.98
CA PRO A 122 -9.71 -7.98 1.44
C PRO A 122 -9.83 -8.99 0.29
#